data_AF-A0A9E1V040-F1
#
_entry.id   AF-A0A9E1V040-F1
#
_cell.length_a   1.000
_cell.length_b   1.000
_cell.length_c   1.000
_cell.angle_alpha   90.00
_cell.angle_beta   90.00
_cell.angle_gamma   90.00
#
_symmetry.space_group_name_H-M   'P 1'
#
loop_
_entity.id
_entity.type
_entity.pdbx_description
1 polymer ?
#
loop_
_entity_poly.entity_id
_entity_poly.type
_entity_poly.pdbx_seq_one_letter_code
_entity_poly.pdbx_strand_id
1 'polypeptide(L)'
;MTIGIGGAGSKIATALDPDAIIINVSETELGKVADAGRRILASLHHAGGQFRGSRKNPEIGRDAFQSLRRELLQMAQGDLLFTSTGGGTGNGLTSALIEELTNLDEDLAPPEKTQFALVLPFAKLEPAEFTRNTINILGGPVSRAIDSGCTGNIYLFSNRLKFQSRLREDRFNRMIADSLAVFLAVPDKNDSMPLLDGHIDHEDFDHFVSRPFFNHFTYFDYDPSRPFAEQLAENANPLLLAPETPIEALFLLEVPQGGDPTAFYDILEHFAKSDVSPVYSVVENAERDTPFVTVSLLYSRKPAELLDDFNQISDHHTQAKVRKSLEQHIELPKLEVSLEDHAARAAKQRGTGEDVLGVLKRLGKL
;
A
#
# COMPACT_ATOMS: atom_id res chain seq x y z
N MET A 1 6.97 -12.60 13.43
CA MET A 1 6.62 -13.41 12.24
C MET A 1 6.00 -12.50 11.18
N THR A 2 6.01 -12.92 9.91
CA THR A 2 5.48 -12.13 8.80
C THR A 2 4.22 -12.77 8.20
N ILE A 3 3.15 -11.99 8.04
CA ILE A 3 1.87 -12.46 7.49
C ILE A 3 1.57 -11.72 6.18
N GLY A 4 1.27 -12.45 5.11
CA GLY A 4 0.92 -11.89 3.81
C GLY A 4 -0.50 -12.22 3.37
N ILE A 5 -1.40 -11.23 3.33
CA ILE A 5 -2.80 -11.42 2.99
C ILE A 5 -3.11 -10.97 1.55
N GLY A 6 -3.76 -11.84 0.79
CA GLY A 6 -4.12 -11.61 -0.61
C GLY A 6 -2.91 -11.67 -1.55
N GLY A 7 -3.14 -11.54 -2.86
CA GLY A 7 -2.08 -11.82 -3.85
C GLY A 7 -0.83 -10.94 -3.73
N ALA A 8 -0.99 -9.64 -3.49
CA ALA A 8 0.15 -8.72 -3.34
C ALA A 8 0.83 -8.88 -1.98
N GLY A 9 0.04 -8.94 -0.89
CA GLY A 9 0.56 -9.09 0.47
C GLY A 9 1.37 -10.37 0.63
N SER A 10 0.87 -11.50 0.14
CA SER A 10 1.58 -12.78 0.17
C SER A 10 2.94 -12.72 -0.53
N LYS A 11 3.03 -12.10 -1.72
CA LYS A 11 4.29 -12.01 -2.46
C LYS A 11 5.34 -11.11 -1.80
N ILE A 12 4.91 -10.06 -1.11
CA ILE A 12 5.83 -9.14 -0.41
C ILE A 12 6.30 -9.78 0.89
N ALA A 13 5.38 -10.36 1.66
CA ALA A 13 5.71 -11.08 2.89
C ALA A 13 6.76 -12.16 2.64
N THR A 14 6.59 -13.00 1.61
CA THR A 14 7.55 -14.06 1.28
C THR A 14 8.86 -13.54 0.69
N ALA A 15 8.86 -12.31 0.16
CA ALA A 15 10.10 -11.67 -0.29
C ALA A 15 10.94 -11.15 0.89
N LEU A 16 10.29 -10.80 2.01
CA LEU A 16 10.95 -10.40 3.25
C LEU A 16 11.37 -11.63 4.09
N ASP A 17 10.44 -12.57 4.25
CA ASP A 17 10.55 -13.71 5.16
C ASP A 17 10.07 -14.99 4.43
N PRO A 18 11.00 -15.90 4.06
CA PRO A 18 10.65 -17.15 3.39
C PRO A 18 9.69 -18.04 4.20
N ASP A 19 9.69 -17.91 5.53
CA ASP A 19 8.83 -18.67 6.45
C ASP A 19 7.48 -18.00 6.69
N ALA A 20 7.18 -16.90 5.97
CA ALA A 20 5.94 -16.15 6.10
C ALA A 20 4.68 -17.01 5.95
N ILE A 21 3.65 -16.62 6.71
CA ILE A 21 2.31 -17.20 6.61
C ILE A 21 1.53 -16.42 5.55
N ILE A 22 1.05 -17.11 4.52
CA ILE A 22 0.26 -16.48 3.46
C ILE A 22 -1.20 -16.90 3.50
N ILE A 23 -2.10 -15.92 3.34
CA ILE A 23 -3.54 -16.11 3.48
C ILE A 23 -4.25 -15.60 2.23
N ASN A 24 -5.12 -16.42 1.64
CA ASN A 24 -5.94 -16.01 0.50
C ASN A 24 -7.25 -16.79 0.44
N VAL A 25 -8.25 -16.26 -0.26
CA VAL A 25 -9.50 -16.99 -0.57
C VAL A 25 -9.39 -17.80 -1.87
N SER A 26 -8.31 -17.62 -2.62
CA SER A 26 -8.06 -18.28 -3.90
C SER A 26 -6.85 -19.21 -3.80
N GLU A 27 -7.09 -20.50 -3.96
CA GLU A 27 -6.04 -21.52 -4.04
C GLU A 27 -5.08 -21.26 -5.20
N THR A 28 -5.59 -20.78 -6.33
CA THR A 28 -4.75 -20.41 -7.49
C THR A 28 -3.79 -19.26 -7.17
N GLU A 29 -4.21 -18.28 -6.37
CA GLU A 29 -3.30 -17.20 -5.97
C GLU A 29 -2.26 -17.68 -4.96
N LEU A 30 -2.64 -18.58 -4.03
CA LEU A 30 -1.67 -19.22 -3.13
C LEU A 30 -0.63 -20.03 -3.89
N GLY A 31 -1.04 -20.75 -4.93
CA GLY A 31 -0.15 -21.56 -5.77
C GLY A 31 0.85 -20.75 -6.62
N LYS A 32 0.65 -19.44 -6.78
CA LYS A 32 1.63 -18.56 -7.47
C LYS A 32 2.84 -18.22 -6.60
N VAL A 33 2.73 -18.42 -5.29
CA VAL A 33 3.80 -18.15 -4.33
C VAL A 33 4.44 -19.50 -3.99
N ALA A 34 5.58 -19.78 -4.60
CA ALA A 34 6.25 -21.09 -4.50
C ALA A 34 6.88 -21.31 -3.12
N ASP A 35 7.37 -20.25 -2.51
CA ASP A 35 8.11 -20.27 -1.25
C ASP A 35 7.28 -19.54 -0.19
N ALA A 36 6.73 -20.29 0.76
CA ALA A 36 6.02 -19.79 1.93
C ALA A 36 6.05 -20.87 3.02
N GLY A 37 6.36 -20.48 4.26
CA GLY A 37 6.40 -21.40 5.39
C GLY A 37 5.05 -22.05 5.66
N ARG A 38 3.96 -21.28 5.56
CA ARG A 38 2.59 -21.78 5.73
C ARG A 38 1.60 -21.11 4.78
N ARG A 39 0.66 -21.89 4.24
CA ARG A 39 -0.42 -21.40 3.36
C ARG A 39 -1.77 -21.67 3.99
N ILE A 40 -2.61 -20.65 4.06
CA ILE A 40 -3.95 -20.73 4.63
C ILE A 40 -4.98 -20.29 3.57
N LEU A 41 -5.89 -21.21 3.26
CA LEU A 41 -7.02 -20.93 2.37
C LEU A 41 -8.22 -20.50 3.21
N ALA A 42 -8.53 -19.20 3.17
CA ALA A 42 -9.71 -18.63 3.81
C ALA A 42 -10.98 -19.13 3.09
N SER A 43 -11.82 -19.87 3.79
CA SER A 43 -12.99 -20.51 3.22
C SER A 43 -14.23 -19.64 3.34
N LEU A 44 -15.14 -19.75 2.36
CA LEU A 44 -16.43 -19.07 2.36
C LEU A 44 -17.50 -20.10 2.73
N HIS A 45 -18.22 -19.88 3.82
CA HIS A 45 -19.35 -20.73 4.20
C HIS A 45 -20.59 -20.35 3.36
N HIS A 46 -20.53 -20.57 2.04
CA HIS A 46 -21.69 -20.46 1.16
C HIS A 46 -22.00 -21.81 0.49
N ALA A 47 -23.29 -22.10 0.33
CA ALA A 47 -23.82 -23.36 -0.20
C ALA A 47 -23.43 -23.67 -1.67
N GLY A 48 -22.65 -22.80 -2.34
CA GLY A 48 -22.24 -22.91 -3.75
C GLY A 48 -20.79 -23.33 -4.01
N GLY A 49 -20.01 -23.65 -2.98
CA GLY A 49 -18.61 -24.08 -3.10
C GLY A 49 -17.57 -22.95 -3.03
N GLN A 50 -16.29 -23.31 -3.18
CA GLN A 50 -15.13 -22.40 -3.07
C GLN A 50 -15.07 -21.39 -4.24
N PHE A 51 -14.87 -20.11 -3.95
CA PHE A 51 -14.73 -19.08 -4.99
C PHE A 51 -13.35 -19.13 -5.67
N ARG A 52 -13.31 -18.82 -6.98
CA ARG A 52 -12.06 -18.59 -7.74
C ARG A 52 -11.52 -17.16 -7.52
N GLY A 53 -11.45 -16.72 -6.27
CA GLY A 53 -11.04 -15.38 -5.87
C GLY A 53 -12.18 -14.36 -5.66
N SER A 54 -11.83 -13.22 -5.07
CA SER A 54 -12.77 -12.17 -4.62
C SER A 54 -13.15 -11.15 -5.70
N ARG A 55 -12.53 -11.18 -6.88
CA ARG A 55 -12.79 -10.24 -8.00
C ARG A 55 -12.86 -8.76 -7.58
N LYS A 56 -12.01 -8.35 -6.64
CA LYS A 56 -11.94 -6.98 -6.09
C LYS A 56 -13.13 -6.57 -5.20
N ASN A 57 -13.97 -7.51 -4.77
CA ASN A 57 -15.04 -7.27 -3.80
C ASN A 57 -14.53 -7.56 -2.37
N PRO A 58 -14.40 -6.53 -1.50
CA PRO A 58 -13.97 -6.72 -0.12
C PRO A 58 -14.92 -7.55 0.74
N GLU A 59 -16.22 -7.52 0.48
CA GLU A 59 -17.21 -8.29 1.27
C GLU A 59 -16.90 -9.79 1.26
N ILE A 60 -16.43 -10.31 0.12
CA ILE A 60 -15.99 -11.71 0.02
C ILE A 60 -14.80 -11.99 0.95
N GLY A 61 -13.84 -11.07 1.05
CA GLY A 61 -12.73 -11.22 2.00
C GLY A 61 -13.21 -11.15 3.44
N ARG A 62 -14.17 -10.27 3.73
CA ARG A 62 -14.77 -10.06 5.04
C ARG A 62 -15.60 -11.26 5.51
N ASP A 63 -16.36 -11.88 4.62
CA ASP A 63 -17.10 -13.11 4.92
C ASP A 63 -16.13 -14.28 5.19
N ALA A 64 -15.07 -14.38 4.38
CA ALA A 64 -14.06 -15.43 4.54
C ALA A 64 -13.27 -15.31 5.85
N PHE A 65 -13.14 -14.10 6.39
CA PHE A 65 -12.51 -13.86 7.69
C PHE A 65 -13.13 -14.69 8.80
N GLN A 66 -14.45 -14.93 8.78
CA GLN A 66 -15.12 -15.70 9.83
C GLN A 66 -14.57 -17.13 9.98
N SER A 67 -14.08 -17.72 8.88
CA SER A 67 -13.46 -19.06 8.92
C SER A 67 -12.09 -19.08 9.58
N LEU A 68 -11.42 -17.93 9.68
CA LEU A 68 -10.06 -17.79 10.21
C LEU A 68 -9.97 -16.91 11.45
N ARG A 69 -11.07 -16.27 11.88
CA ARG A 69 -11.09 -15.18 12.86
C ARG A 69 -10.20 -15.45 14.08
N ARG A 70 -10.43 -16.58 14.76
CA ARG A 70 -9.67 -16.94 15.97
C ARG A 70 -8.19 -17.16 15.69
N GLU A 71 -7.90 -17.90 14.63
CA GLU A 71 -6.53 -18.22 14.25
C GLU A 71 -5.77 -16.97 13.82
N LEU A 72 -6.38 -16.12 12.99
CA LEU A 72 -5.76 -14.90 12.48
C LEU A 72 -5.56 -13.85 13.57
N LEU A 73 -6.51 -13.70 14.51
CA LEU A 73 -6.32 -12.81 15.65
C LEU A 73 -5.12 -13.24 16.51
N GLN A 74 -5.01 -14.55 16.79
CA GLN A 74 -3.89 -15.07 17.57
C GLN A 74 -2.55 -14.93 16.82
N MET A 75 -2.52 -15.23 15.51
CA MET A 75 -1.30 -15.13 14.72
C MET A 75 -0.86 -13.68 14.53
N ALA A 76 -1.78 -12.72 14.41
CA ALA A 76 -1.42 -11.34 14.09
C ALA A 76 -0.83 -10.56 15.28
N GLN A 77 -0.97 -11.05 16.52
CA GLN A 77 -0.46 -10.36 17.70
C GLN A 77 1.07 -10.22 17.62
N GLY A 78 1.55 -8.98 17.68
CA GLY A 78 2.97 -8.63 17.59
C GLY A 78 3.61 -8.79 16.21
N ASP A 79 2.83 -9.19 15.21
CA ASP A 79 3.34 -9.53 13.89
C ASP A 79 3.17 -8.40 12.87
N LEU A 80 3.95 -8.48 11.79
CA LEU A 80 3.86 -7.59 10.65
C LEU A 80 2.99 -8.20 9.55
N LEU A 81 1.93 -7.47 9.18
CA LEU A 81 0.96 -7.91 8.19
C LEU A 81 1.04 -7.09 6.90
N PHE A 82 1.28 -7.76 5.77
CA PHE A 82 1.26 -7.18 4.44
C PHE A 82 -0.07 -7.40 3.72
N THR A 83 -0.61 -6.35 3.13
CA THR A 83 -1.80 -6.46 2.28
C THR A 83 -1.84 -5.35 1.24
N SER A 84 -2.64 -5.53 0.18
CA SER A 84 -3.00 -4.42 -0.71
C SER A 84 -4.40 -3.90 -0.37
N THR A 85 -4.51 -2.58 -0.25
CA THR A 85 -5.77 -1.90 0.08
C THR A 85 -6.74 -1.88 -1.10
N GLY A 86 -6.28 -2.08 -2.33
CA GLY A 86 -7.15 -2.08 -3.51
C GLY A 86 -7.87 -3.41 -3.75
N GLY A 87 -7.27 -4.53 -3.33
CA GLY A 87 -7.79 -5.87 -3.61
C GLY A 87 -9.14 -6.18 -2.96
N GLY A 88 -9.73 -7.34 -3.28
CA GLY A 88 -10.92 -7.82 -2.56
C GLY A 88 -10.52 -8.61 -1.31
N THR A 89 -9.68 -9.64 -1.50
CA THR A 89 -9.25 -10.54 -0.42
C THR A 89 -8.45 -9.82 0.65
N GLY A 90 -7.35 -9.17 0.24
CA GLY A 90 -6.45 -8.46 1.15
C GLY A 90 -7.19 -7.39 1.95
N ASN A 91 -7.91 -6.51 1.26
CA ASN A 91 -8.70 -5.46 1.88
C ASN A 91 -9.74 -6.02 2.86
N GLY A 92 -10.58 -6.97 2.44
CA GLY A 92 -11.69 -7.48 3.25
C GLY A 92 -11.23 -8.20 4.52
N LEU A 93 -10.26 -9.12 4.40
CA LEU A 93 -9.69 -9.84 5.54
C LEU A 93 -9.00 -8.88 6.52
N THR A 94 -8.21 -7.94 6.00
CA THR A 94 -7.46 -7.00 6.85
C THR A 94 -8.39 -6.00 7.53
N SER A 95 -9.43 -5.54 6.83
CA SER A 95 -10.44 -4.64 7.39
C SER A 95 -11.21 -5.31 8.52
N ALA A 96 -11.61 -6.57 8.35
CA ALA A 96 -12.25 -7.36 9.39
C ALA A 96 -11.33 -7.58 10.59
N LEU A 97 -10.06 -7.92 10.34
CA LEU A 97 -9.06 -8.09 11.40
C LEU A 97 -8.86 -6.80 12.20
N ILE A 98 -8.62 -5.67 11.53
CA ILE A 98 -8.43 -4.38 12.19
C ILE A 98 -9.64 -4.04 13.06
N GLU A 99 -10.86 -4.21 12.54
CA GLU A 99 -12.07 -3.94 13.31
C GLU A 99 -12.24 -4.83 14.53
N GLU A 100 -11.88 -6.11 14.41
CA GLU A 100 -11.88 -7.00 15.57
C GLU A 100 -10.87 -6.56 16.62
N LEU A 101 -9.63 -6.24 16.20
CA LEU A 101 -8.59 -5.72 17.10
C LEU A 101 -9.03 -4.43 17.79
N THR A 102 -9.69 -3.51 17.07
CA THR A 102 -10.23 -2.27 17.64
C THR A 102 -11.37 -2.51 18.64
N ASN A 103 -12.11 -3.60 18.50
CA ASN A 103 -13.21 -3.94 19.39
C ASN A 103 -12.79 -4.86 20.55
N LEU A 104 -11.51 -5.26 20.62
CA LEU A 104 -11.00 -5.96 21.79
C LEU A 104 -10.93 -4.95 22.95
N ASP A 105 -11.66 -5.22 24.04
CA ASP A 105 -11.62 -4.46 25.29
C ASP A 105 -10.31 -4.70 26.10
N GLU A 106 -9.26 -5.21 25.45
CA GLU A 106 -7.98 -5.57 26.07
C GLU A 106 -6.92 -4.54 25.69
N ASP A 107 -6.30 -3.93 26.71
CA ASP A 107 -5.07 -3.14 26.54
C ASP A 107 -3.92 -4.09 26.15
N LEU A 108 -3.75 -4.32 24.85
CA LEU A 108 -2.64 -5.11 24.32
C LEU A 108 -1.31 -4.48 24.74
N ALA A 109 -0.37 -5.31 25.21
CA ALA A 109 0.97 -4.86 25.50
C ALA A 109 1.65 -4.35 24.21
N PRO A 110 2.59 -3.39 24.30
CA PRO A 110 3.29 -2.86 23.11
C PRO A 110 3.80 -3.94 22.13
N PRO A 111 4.46 -5.03 22.57
CA PRO A 111 4.96 -6.07 21.68
C PRO A 111 3.85 -6.92 21.02
N GLU A 112 2.61 -6.83 21.50
CA GLU A 112 1.47 -7.61 20.99
C GLU A 112 0.69 -6.82 19.92
N LYS A 113 1.00 -5.55 19.72
CA LYS A 113 0.30 -4.70 18.76
C LYS A 113 0.72 -5.00 17.33
N THR A 114 -0.24 -5.49 16.53
CA THR A 114 -0.03 -5.82 15.11
C THR A 114 0.36 -4.59 14.29
N GLN A 115 1.40 -4.73 13.47
CA GLN A 115 1.87 -3.71 12.54
C GLN A 115 1.30 -3.98 11.13
N PHE A 116 1.00 -2.91 10.38
CA PHE A 116 0.33 -3.04 9.08
C PHE A 116 1.14 -2.40 7.94
N ALA A 117 1.58 -3.22 6.99
CA ALA A 117 2.15 -2.78 5.73
C ALA A 117 1.09 -2.78 4.62
N LEU A 118 0.57 -1.61 4.31
CA LEU A 118 -0.55 -1.39 3.39
C LEU A 118 -0.04 -0.88 2.04
N VAL A 119 -0.25 -1.67 0.98
CA VAL A 119 0.10 -1.29 -0.40
C VAL A 119 -1.07 -0.56 -1.06
N LEU A 120 -0.89 0.74 -1.21
CA LEU A 120 -1.79 1.68 -1.83
C LEU A 120 -1.72 1.63 -3.37
N PRO A 121 -2.86 1.63 -4.07
CA PRO A 121 -2.89 1.71 -5.51
C PRO A 121 -2.43 3.09 -6.01
N PHE A 122 -1.90 3.13 -7.22
CA PHE A 122 -1.64 4.37 -7.92
C PHE A 122 -2.89 4.82 -8.67
N ALA A 123 -3.69 5.67 -8.03
CA ALA A 123 -5.00 6.12 -8.50
C ALA A 123 -5.03 6.64 -9.95
N LYS A 124 -3.91 7.17 -10.46
CA LYS A 124 -3.80 7.68 -11.85
C LYS A 124 -3.83 6.57 -12.92
N LEU A 125 -3.38 5.36 -12.60
CA LEU A 125 -3.19 4.28 -13.59
C LEU A 125 -3.90 2.98 -13.23
N GLU A 126 -4.44 2.88 -12.01
CA GLU A 126 -5.16 1.71 -11.55
C GLU A 126 -6.70 1.87 -11.65
N PRO A 127 -7.47 0.76 -11.66
CA PRO A 127 -8.93 0.82 -11.74
C PRO A 127 -9.58 1.57 -10.57
N ALA A 128 -10.70 2.23 -10.83
CA ALA A 128 -11.42 3.03 -9.83
C ALA A 128 -11.91 2.20 -8.63
N GLU A 129 -12.18 0.91 -8.84
CA GLU A 129 -12.56 0.00 -7.75
C GLU A 129 -11.43 -0.16 -6.72
N PHE A 130 -10.17 -0.17 -7.14
CA PHE A 130 -9.03 -0.25 -6.20
C PHE A 130 -8.92 1.02 -5.37
N THR A 131 -9.12 2.17 -6.00
CA THR A 131 -9.16 3.45 -5.31
C THR A 131 -10.31 3.47 -4.29
N ARG A 132 -11.54 3.11 -4.69
CA ARG A 132 -12.69 3.05 -3.78
C ARG A 132 -12.49 2.09 -2.61
N ASN A 133 -11.92 0.91 -2.85
CA ASN A 133 -11.61 -0.03 -1.77
C ASN A 133 -10.59 0.55 -0.79
N THR A 134 -9.57 1.25 -1.31
CA THR A 134 -8.54 1.92 -0.50
C THR A 134 -9.14 3.04 0.35
N ILE A 135 -10.01 3.85 -0.24
CA ILE A 135 -10.78 4.89 0.44
C ILE A 135 -11.53 4.30 1.65
N ASN A 136 -12.24 3.19 1.45
CA ASN A 136 -13.07 2.58 2.50
C ASN A 136 -12.23 2.03 3.66
N ILE A 137 -11.10 1.35 3.38
CA ILE A 137 -10.25 0.79 4.46
C ILE A 137 -9.53 1.90 5.24
N LEU A 138 -9.05 2.94 4.55
CA LEU A 138 -8.36 4.06 5.19
C LEU A 138 -9.32 4.88 6.05
N GLY A 139 -10.46 5.31 5.48
CA GLY A 139 -11.45 6.14 6.17
C GLY A 139 -12.29 5.42 7.23
N GLY A 140 -12.25 4.07 7.26
CA GLY A 140 -13.01 3.26 8.21
C GLY A 140 -12.10 2.52 9.19
N PRO A 141 -11.79 1.23 8.94
CA PRO A 141 -10.97 0.39 9.83
C PRO A 141 -9.67 1.05 10.30
N VAL A 142 -8.85 1.59 9.39
CA VAL A 142 -7.54 2.17 9.75
C VAL A 142 -7.70 3.42 10.59
N SER A 143 -8.67 4.30 10.26
CA SER A 143 -8.95 5.47 11.09
C SER A 143 -9.33 5.10 12.52
N ARG A 144 -10.20 4.10 12.69
CA ARG A 144 -10.60 3.63 14.02
C ARG A 144 -9.44 2.98 14.78
N ALA A 145 -8.54 2.28 14.09
CA ALA A 145 -7.35 1.70 14.70
C ALA A 145 -6.40 2.77 15.25
N ILE A 146 -6.18 3.84 14.49
CA ILE A 146 -5.36 4.99 14.93
C ILE A 146 -6.02 5.66 16.15
N ASP A 147 -7.33 5.94 16.07
CA ASP A 147 -8.07 6.62 17.15
C ASP A 147 -8.15 5.79 18.44
N SER A 148 -8.22 4.46 18.34
CA SER A 148 -8.27 3.54 19.49
C SER A 148 -6.90 3.18 20.06
N GLY A 149 -5.84 3.28 19.26
CA GLY A 149 -4.49 2.90 19.65
C GLY A 149 -4.25 1.40 19.78
N CYS A 150 -5.11 0.57 19.18
CA CYS A 150 -5.08 -0.89 19.29
C CYS A 150 -4.07 -1.57 18.34
N THR A 151 -3.43 -0.81 17.43
CA THR A 151 -2.47 -1.34 16.46
C THR A 151 -1.09 -0.72 16.64
N GLY A 152 -0.08 -1.37 16.09
CA GLY A 152 1.25 -0.81 15.91
C GLY A 152 1.31 0.16 14.73
N ASN A 153 2.53 0.40 14.29
CA ASN A 153 2.85 1.27 13.16
C ASN A 153 2.12 0.81 11.89
N ILE A 154 1.79 1.80 11.06
CA ILE A 154 1.16 1.58 9.76
C ILE A 154 2.09 2.13 8.66
N TYR A 155 2.59 1.23 7.82
CA TYR A 155 3.45 1.56 6.69
C TYR A 155 2.61 1.67 5.42
N LEU A 156 2.59 2.86 4.81
CA LEU A 156 1.81 3.13 3.59
C LEU A 156 2.71 3.06 2.35
N PHE A 157 2.82 1.89 1.74
CA PHE A 157 3.58 1.71 0.50
C PHE A 157 2.75 2.16 -0.71
N SER A 158 3.34 2.92 -1.63
CA SER A 158 2.66 3.42 -2.83
C SER A 158 3.12 2.72 -4.09
N ASN A 159 2.17 2.21 -4.89
CA ASN A 159 2.46 1.71 -6.24
C ASN A 159 2.94 2.80 -7.21
N ARG A 160 3.01 4.08 -6.82
CA ARG A 160 3.41 5.20 -7.68
C ARG A 160 4.71 4.92 -8.42
N LEU A 161 5.78 4.54 -7.71
CA LEU A 161 7.09 4.27 -8.32
C LEU A 161 7.04 3.08 -9.27
N LYS A 162 6.33 2.01 -8.89
CA LYS A 162 6.12 0.81 -9.74
C LYS A 162 5.59 1.21 -11.11
N PHE A 163 4.56 2.04 -11.16
CA PHE A 163 3.94 2.44 -12.42
C PHE A 163 4.73 3.53 -13.18
N GLN A 164 5.23 4.56 -12.48
CA GLN A 164 5.96 5.66 -13.12
C GLN A 164 7.26 5.16 -13.78
N SER A 165 7.97 4.28 -13.10
CA SER A 165 9.23 3.71 -13.57
C SER A 165 9.06 2.38 -14.31
N ARG A 166 7.80 1.94 -14.51
CA ARG A 166 7.44 0.67 -15.18
C ARG A 166 8.20 -0.54 -14.62
N LEU A 167 8.34 -0.58 -13.30
CA LEU A 167 9.02 -1.67 -12.61
C LEU A 167 8.18 -2.95 -12.72
N ARG A 168 8.87 -4.08 -12.88
CA ARG A 168 8.25 -5.39 -12.71
C ARG A 168 7.84 -5.56 -11.25
N GLU A 169 6.77 -6.32 -11.02
CA GLU A 169 6.19 -6.53 -9.69
C GLU A 169 7.16 -7.22 -8.73
N ASP A 170 7.86 -8.26 -9.19
CA ASP A 170 8.89 -8.96 -8.42
C ASP A 170 10.00 -8.01 -7.94
N ARG A 171 10.50 -7.16 -8.84
CA ARG A 171 11.50 -6.13 -8.49
C ARG A 171 10.95 -5.13 -7.47
N PHE A 172 9.73 -4.63 -7.67
CA PHE A 172 9.13 -3.66 -6.75
C PHE A 172 8.89 -4.27 -5.35
N ASN A 173 8.39 -5.50 -5.28
CA ASN A 173 8.18 -6.21 -4.03
C ASN A 173 9.50 -6.44 -3.29
N ARG A 174 10.58 -6.79 -4.03
CA ARG A 174 11.90 -6.94 -3.44
C ARG A 174 12.46 -5.63 -2.90
N MET A 175 12.26 -4.52 -3.62
CA MET A 175 12.64 -3.19 -3.12
C MET A 175 11.93 -2.84 -1.81
N ILE A 176 10.64 -3.18 -1.66
CA ILE A 176 9.90 -3.00 -0.39
C ILE A 176 10.52 -3.86 0.71
N ALA A 177 10.73 -5.15 0.45
CA ALA A 177 11.30 -6.08 1.42
C ALA A 177 12.71 -5.65 1.87
N ASP A 178 13.59 -5.32 0.93
CA ASP A 178 14.95 -4.86 1.22
C ASP A 178 14.94 -3.57 2.05
N SER A 179 14.10 -2.61 1.67
CA SER A 179 14.00 -1.34 2.37
C SER A 179 13.54 -1.54 3.82
N LEU A 180 12.52 -2.38 4.04
CA LEU A 180 12.01 -2.65 5.37
C LEU A 180 12.97 -3.49 6.21
N ALA A 181 13.69 -4.43 5.60
CA ALA A 181 14.70 -5.23 6.30
C ALA A 181 15.81 -4.36 6.91
N VAL A 182 16.22 -3.28 6.23
CA VAL A 182 17.21 -2.33 6.79
C VAL A 182 16.68 -1.66 8.05
N PHE A 183 15.40 -1.26 8.06
CA PHE A 183 14.75 -0.64 9.21
C PHE A 183 14.53 -1.63 10.36
N LEU A 184 14.03 -2.84 10.07
CA LEU A 184 13.77 -3.85 11.08
C LEU A 184 15.04 -4.41 11.71
N ALA A 185 16.20 -4.30 11.05
CA ALA A 185 17.49 -4.73 11.59
C ALA A 185 18.12 -3.75 12.59
N VAL A 186 17.47 -2.62 12.92
CA VAL A 186 18.00 -1.63 13.86
C VAL A 186 18.37 -2.25 15.24
N PRO A 187 17.50 -2.99 15.93
CA PRO A 187 17.87 -3.59 17.22
C PRO A 187 18.97 -4.66 17.07
N ASP A 188 18.94 -5.48 16.02
CA ASP A 188 20.00 -6.49 15.77
C ASP A 188 21.38 -5.86 15.54
N LYS A 189 21.42 -4.69 14.89
CA LYS A 189 22.66 -3.92 14.73
C LYS A 189 23.17 -3.37 16.07
N ASN A 190 22.27 -2.95 16.97
CA ASN A 190 22.64 -2.52 18.31
C ASN A 190 23.25 -3.67 19.13
N ASP A 191 22.73 -4.89 18.99
CA ASP A 191 23.25 -6.07 19.68
C ASP A 191 24.62 -6.54 19.17
N SER A 192 24.87 -6.37 17.86
CA SER A 192 26.03 -6.95 17.17
C SER A 192 27.20 -5.98 16.98
N MET A 193 26.97 -4.67 17.05
CA MET A 193 27.97 -3.64 16.80
C MET A 193 28.42 -2.94 18.09
N PRO A 194 29.68 -2.45 18.19
CA PRO A 194 30.11 -1.66 19.33
C PRO A 194 29.29 -0.37 19.47
N LEU A 195 28.63 -0.21 20.62
CA LEU A 195 27.85 0.98 20.95
C LEU A 195 28.77 2.16 21.26
N LEU A 196 28.47 3.31 20.66
CA LEU A 196 29.19 4.57 20.87
C LEU A 196 28.38 5.57 21.72
N ASP A 197 27.09 5.72 21.43
CA ASP A 197 26.16 6.58 22.19
C ASP A 197 24.70 6.17 21.95
N GLY A 198 23.79 6.59 22.84
CA GLY A 198 22.40 6.09 22.84
C GLY A 198 22.34 4.57 23.03
N HIS A 199 21.16 3.98 22.88
CA HIS A 199 20.95 2.53 22.75
C HIS A 199 19.51 2.31 22.32
N ILE A 200 19.29 1.59 21.22
CA ILE A 200 17.96 1.14 20.82
C ILE A 200 17.98 -0.37 20.96
N ASP A 201 17.50 -0.87 22.10
CA ASP A 201 17.29 -2.31 22.25
C ASP A 201 15.97 -2.76 21.62
N HIS A 202 15.69 -4.06 21.72
CA HIS A 202 14.45 -4.64 21.21
C HIS A 202 13.21 -4.07 21.91
N GLU A 203 13.29 -3.73 23.21
CA GLU A 203 12.14 -3.18 23.95
C GLU A 203 11.82 -1.75 23.50
N ASP A 204 12.85 -0.91 23.34
CA ASP A 204 12.71 0.44 22.79
C ASP A 204 12.15 0.42 21.36
N PHE A 205 12.68 -0.48 20.52
CA PHE A 205 12.22 -0.63 19.14
C PHE A 205 10.79 -1.14 19.07
N ASP A 206 10.45 -2.19 19.84
CA ASP A 206 9.08 -2.73 19.95
C ASP A 206 8.11 -1.66 20.44
N HIS A 207 8.51 -0.88 21.44
CA HIS A 207 7.71 0.24 21.93
C HIS A 207 7.48 1.29 20.84
N PHE A 208 8.50 1.64 20.05
CA PHE A 208 8.38 2.57 18.93
C PHE A 208 7.44 2.04 17.83
N VAL A 209 7.61 0.78 17.42
CA VAL A 209 6.76 0.18 16.37
C VAL A 209 5.36 -0.20 16.87
N SER A 210 5.11 -0.20 18.18
CA SER A 210 3.78 -0.42 18.77
C SER A 210 2.88 0.83 18.72
N ARG A 211 3.41 2.00 18.34
CA ARG A 211 2.61 3.23 18.31
C ARG A 211 1.67 3.23 17.09
N PRO A 212 0.40 3.64 17.25
CA PRO A 212 -0.64 3.54 16.23
C PRO A 212 -0.54 4.68 15.19
N PHE A 213 0.66 4.97 14.69
CA PHE A 213 0.92 6.08 13.77
C PHE A 213 1.42 5.60 12.42
N PHE A 214 1.37 6.49 11.43
CA PHE A 214 2.01 6.21 10.16
C PHE A 214 3.51 6.33 10.31
N ASN A 215 4.22 5.36 9.75
CA ASN A 215 5.67 5.33 9.79
C ASN A 215 6.24 5.55 8.38
N HIS A 216 7.08 6.57 8.24
CA HIS A 216 7.96 6.76 7.09
C HIS A 216 9.40 6.56 7.50
N PHE A 217 10.05 5.54 6.97
CA PHE A 217 11.47 5.28 7.21
C PHE A 217 12.29 5.40 5.94
N THR A 218 13.54 5.83 6.10
CA THR A 218 14.54 5.90 5.03
C THR A 218 15.93 5.65 5.57
N TYR A 219 16.88 5.47 4.67
CA TYR A 219 18.30 5.32 5.01
C TYR A 219 19.17 5.83 3.88
N PHE A 220 20.36 6.33 4.22
CA PHE A 220 21.31 6.89 3.26
C PHE A 220 22.71 6.99 3.85
N ASP A 221 23.71 7.08 2.97
CA ASP A 221 25.07 7.47 3.37
C ASP A 221 25.04 8.95 3.81
N TYR A 222 25.41 9.18 5.07
CA TYR A 222 25.35 10.49 5.70
C TYR A 222 26.68 11.22 5.55
N ASP A 223 26.62 12.45 5.05
CA ASP A 223 27.75 13.37 4.95
C ASP A 223 27.64 14.43 6.07
N PRO A 224 28.46 14.36 7.14
CA PRO A 224 28.43 15.33 8.23
C PRO A 224 28.80 16.76 7.82
N SER A 225 29.33 16.96 6.61
CA SER A 225 29.66 18.31 6.10
C SER A 225 28.47 19.04 5.50
N ARG A 226 27.33 18.35 5.31
CA ARG A 226 26.10 18.90 4.75
C ARG A 226 24.99 18.91 5.81
N PRO A 227 24.08 19.90 5.80
CA PRO A 227 22.96 19.92 6.74
C PRO A 227 22.11 18.65 6.66
N PHE A 228 21.85 17.99 7.80
CA PHE A 228 21.04 16.77 7.85
C PHE A 228 19.64 16.94 7.22
N ALA A 229 18.99 18.08 7.43
CA ALA A 229 17.64 18.35 6.92
C ALA A 229 17.55 18.23 5.38
N GLU A 230 18.57 18.71 4.66
CA GLU A 230 18.61 18.65 3.20
C GLU A 230 18.79 17.20 2.74
N GLN A 231 19.71 16.48 3.38
CA GLN A 231 19.96 15.07 3.07
C GLN A 231 18.74 14.19 3.35
N LEU A 232 18.03 14.42 4.46
CA LEU A 232 16.80 13.70 4.80
C LEU A 232 15.70 13.94 3.74
N ALA A 233 15.55 15.19 3.27
CA ALA A 233 14.57 15.53 2.23
C ALA A 233 14.94 14.93 0.86
N GLU A 234 16.22 14.93 0.48
CA GLU A 234 16.73 14.35 -0.76
C GLU A 234 16.58 12.82 -0.79
N ASN A 235 16.68 12.18 0.37
CA ASN A 235 16.65 10.73 0.52
C ASN A 235 15.31 10.21 1.07
N ALA A 236 14.19 10.94 0.90
CA ALA A 236 12.88 10.40 1.27
C ALA A 236 12.60 9.06 0.55
N ASN A 237 12.05 8.08 1.27
CA ASN A 237 11.86 6.75 0.72
C ASN A 237 10.77 6.78 -0.37
N PRO A 238 11.11 6.51 -1.65
CA PRO A 238 10.16 6.67 -2.76
C PRO A 238 9.11 5.55 -2.82
N LEU A 239 9.25 4.50 -2.00
CA LEU A 239 8.30 3.40 -1.89
C LEU A 239 7.15 3.72 -0.94
N LEU A 240 7.39 4.60 0.03
CA LEU A 240 6.41 5.01 1.03
C LEU A 240 5.68 6.27 0.58
N LEU A 241 4.49 6.48 1.15
CA LEU A 241 3.84 7.77 1.06
C LEU A 241 4.73 8.82 1.75
N ALA A 242 4.78 10.02 1.18
CA ALA A 242 5.57 11.12 1.74
C ALA A 242 5.11 11.40 3.18
N PRO A 243 6.04 11.63 4.12
CA PRO A 243 5.70 11.94 5.48
C PRO A 243 5.13 13.35 5.60
N GLU A 244 4.42 13.60 6.69
CA GLU A 244 4.13 14.95 7.16
C GLU A 244 5.11 15.34 8.28
N THR A 245 4.80 16.42 9.00
CA THR A 245 5.58 16.82 10.17
C THR A 245 5.64 15.66 11.17
N PRO A 246 6.85 15.17 11.51
CA PRO A 246 6.99 14.10 12.47
C PRO A 246 6.52 14.56 13.86
N ILE A 247 5.87 13.65 14.57
CA ILE A 247 5.59 13.79 16.01
C ILE A 247 6.62 13.05 16.84
N GLU A 248 7.21 12.00 16.27
CA GLU A 248 8.27 11.20 16.89
C GLU A 248 9.24 10.73 15.81
N ALA A 249 10.45 10.44 16.23
CA ALA A 249 11.47 9.93 15.34
C ALA A 249 12.29 8.85 16.02
N LEU A 250 12.90 8.00 15.20
CA LEU A 250 13.93 7.07 15.61
C LEU A 250 15.07 7.17 14.61
N PHE A 251 16.33 7.15 15.06
CA PHE A 251 17.45 6.99 14.14
C PHE A 251 18.57 6.09 14.68
N LEU A 252 19.20 5.37 13.76
CA LEU A 252 20.44 4.65 13.99
C LEU A 252 21.53 5.29 13.12
N LEU A 253 22.62 5.73 13.73
CA LEU A 253 23.82 6.18 13.03
C LEU A 253 24.91 5.10 13.11
N GLU A 254 25.27 4.53 11.97
CA GLU A 254 26.42 3.66 11.81
C GLU A 254 27.63 4.51 11.42
N VAL A 255 28.67 4.52 12.26
CA VAL A 255 29.91 5.29 12.06
C VAL A 255 31.03 4.33 11.66
N PRO A 256 31.82 4.61 10.60
CA PRO A 256 33.00 3.82 10.25
C PRO A 256 33.95 3.64 11.44
N GLN A 257 34.71 2.54 11.45
CA GLN A 257 35.68 2.30 12.50
C GLN A 257 36.70 3.45 12.61
N GLY A 258 36.82 4.04 13.80
CA GLY A 258 37.66 5.22 14.04
C GLY A 258 37.16 6.53 13.40
N GLY A 259 35.91 6.56 12.92
CA GLY A 259 35.23 7.76 12.46
C GLY A 259 34.84 8.71 13.60
N ASP A 260 34.31 9.89 13.26
CA ASP A 260 33.84 10.86 14.24
C ASP A 260 32.42 10.52 14.72
N PRO A 261 32.24 10.09 15.99
CA PRO A 261 30.93 9.76 16.51
C PRO A 261 30.07 10.99 16.77
N THR A 262 30.64 12.19 16.83
CA THR A 262 29.92 13.42 17.23
C THR A 262 28.99 13.98 16.15
N ALA A 263 29.03 13.42 14.94
CA ALA A 263 28.19 13.80 13.82
C ALA A 263 26.67 13.67 14.10
N PHE A 264 26.28 12.83 15.07
CA PHE A 264 24.88 12.70 15.49
C PHE A 264 24.28 13.98 16.12
N TYR A 265 25.10 14.92 16.63
CA TYR A 265 24.58 16.15 17.22
C TYR A 265 23.82 17.02 16.22
N ASP A 266 24.20 17.02 14.94
CA ASP A 266 23.46 17.72 13.88
C ASP A 266 22.08 17.10 13.65
N ILE A 267 21.99 15.77 13.74
CA ILE A 267 20.72 15.02 13.65
C ILE A 267 19.82 15.37 14.84
N LEU A 268 20.36 15.38 16.06
CA LEU A 268 19.61 15.77 17.26
C LEU A 268 19.15 17.23 17.20
N GLU A 269 20.00 18.14 16.74
CA GLU A 269 19.66 19.55 16.59
C GLU A 269 18.53 19.76 15.58
N HIS A 270 18.52 18.99 14.48
CA HIS A 270 17.43 19.00 13.51
C HIS A 270 16.09 18.65 14.16
N PHE A 271 16.01 17.55 14.90
CA PHE A 271 14.75 17.15 15.54
C PHE A 271 14.35 18.08 16.69
N ALA A 272 15.31 18.60 17.46
CA ALA A 272 15.07 19.58 18.50
C ALA A 272 14.45 20.89 17.95
N LYS A 273 14.86 21.34 16.76
CA LYS A 273 14.26 22.51 16.07
C LYS A 273 12.79 22.29 15.70
N SER A 274 12.34 21.03 15.61
CA SER A 274 10.97 20.66 15.31
C SER A 274 10.19 20.16 16.53
N ASP A 275 10.73 20.32 17.74
CA ASP A 275 10.14 19.84 19.00
C ASP A 275 9.88 18.32 19.00
N VAL A 276 10.73 17.58 18.28
CA VAL A 276 10.71 16.11 18.22
C VAL A 276 11.89 15.58 19.02
N SER A 277 11.62 14.65 19.94
CA SER A 277 12.66 13.95 20.69
C SER A 277 12.88 12.56 20.08
N PRO A 278 13.97 12.32 19.35
CA PRO A 278 14.19 11.02 18.72
C PRO A 278 14.66 9.97 19.73
N VAL A 279 14.22 8.73 19.57
CA VAL A 279 14.91 7.56 20.12
C VAL A 279 16.12 7.28 19.23
N TYR A 280 17.31 7.10 19.78
CA TYR A 280 18.49 6.97 18.93
C TYR A 280 19.57 6.06 19.47
N SER A 281 20.41 5.62 18.53
CA SER A 281 21.65 4.92 18.81
C SER A 281 22.73 5.30 17.79
N VAL A 282 23.97 5.29 18.25
CA VAL A 282 25.18 5.48 17.47
C VAL A 282 26.07 4.25 17.69
N VAL A 283 26.40 3.56 16.62
CA VAL A 283 27.21 2.33 16.65
C VAL A 283 28.40 2.43 15.71
N GLU A 284 29.49 1.74 16.04
CA GLU A 284 30.64 1.58 15.17
C GLU A 284 30.41 0.42 14.19
N ASN A 285 30.49 0.69 12.88
CA ASN A 285 30.39 -0.32 11.84
C ASN A 285 31.69 -0.38 11.01
N ALA A 286 32.48 -1.44 11.20
CA ALA A 286 33.74 -1.65 10.50
C ALA A 286 33.58 -2.01 9.00
N GLU A 287 32.36 -2.36 8.55
CA GLU A 287 32.08 -2.67 7.14
C GLU A 287 31.76 -1.43 6.30
N ARG A 288 31.72 -0.25 6.92
CA ARG A 288 31.38 1.01 6.26
C ARG A 288 32.60 1.90 6.10
N ASP A 289 32.71 2.52 4.92
CA ASP A 289 33.71 3.56 4.64
C ASP A 289 33.19 4.98 4.96
N THR A 290 31.87 5.16 4.99
CA THR A 290 31.18 6.43 5.27
C THR A 290 30.09 6.25 6.31
N PRO A 291 29.75 7.28 7.11
CA PRO A 291 28.61 7.24 8.01
C PRO A 291 27.34 6.86 7.26
N PHE A 292 26.48 6.06 7.88
CA PHE A 292 25.22 5.63 7.32
C PHE A 292 24.12 5.81 8.36
N VAL A 293 23.05 6.50 7.98
CA VAL A 293 21.93 6.77 8.88
C VAL A 293 20.69 6.02 8.41
N THR A 294 20.02 5.37 9.36
CA THR A 294 18.64 4.88 9.20
C THR A 294 17.73 5.76 10.05
N VAL A 295 16.68 6.31 9.46
CA VAL A 295 15.77 7.27 10.11
C VAL A 295 14.34 6.79 9.92
N SER A 296 13.55 6.86 10.98
CA SER A 296 12.12 6.55 10.98
C SER A 296 11.35 7.72 11.57
N LEU A 297 10.27 8.12 10.91
CA LEU A 297 9.45 9.27 11.26
C LEU A 297 8.03 8.79 11.49
N LEU A 298 7.53 8.95 12.72
CA LEU A 298 6.11 8.76 12.99
C LEU A 298 5.39 10.07 12.81
N TYR A 299 4.27 10.03 12.09
CA TYR A 299 3.41 11.19 11.89
C TYR A 299 1.96 10.80 12.10
N SER A 300 1.23 11.69 12.75
CA SER A 300 -0.22 11.59 12.87
C SER A 300 -0.84 12.30 11.68
N ARG A 301 -1.50 11.55 10.81
CA ARG A 301 -2.36 12.12 9.77
C ARG A 301 -3.73 11.50 9.90
N LYS A 302 -4.80 12.29 9.77
CA LYS A 302 -6.13 11.69 9.75
C LYS A 302 -6.31 10.96 8.43
N PRO A 303 -6.78 9.70 8.42
CA PRO A 303 -7.06 9.02 7.16
C PRO A 303 -8.07 9.73 6.27
N ALA A 304 -8.89 10.63 6.82
CA ALA A 304 -9.73 11.55 6.07
C ALA A 304 -8.94 12.56 5.20
N GLU A 305 -7.78 13.02 5.66
CA GLU A 305 -6.91 13.92 4.88
C GLU A 305 -6.19 13.14 3.77
N LEU A 306 -5.79 11.89 4.05
CA LEU A 306 -5.32 10.96 3.02
C LEU A 306 -6.41 10.69 1.99
N LEU A 307 -7.65 10.54 2.46
CA LEU A 307 -8.81 10.31 1.62
C LEU A 307 -9.07 11.50 0.68
N ASP A 308 -8.94 12.73 1.17
CA ASP A 308 -9.09 13.94 0.36
C ASP A 308 -8.04 13.99 -0.77
N ASP A 309 -6.79 13.66 -0.48
CA ASP A 309 -5.75 13.54 -1.51
C ASP A 309 -6.11 12.48 -2.57
N PHE A 310 -6.60 11.32 -2.13
CA PHE A 310 -7.02 10.24 -3.03
C PHE A 310 -8.27 10.62 -3.85
N ASN A 311 -9.24 11.31 -3.26
CA ASN A 311 -10.45 11.77 -3.91
C ASN A 311 -10.14 12.85 -4.96
N GLN A 312 -9.30 13.84 -4.65
CA GLN A 312 -8.89 14.86 -5.62
C GLN A 312 -8.24 14.24 -6.86
N ILE A 313 -7.38 13.22 -6.67
CA ILE A 313 -6.75 12.50 -7.77
C ILE A 313 -7.80 11.69 -8.57
N SER A 314 -8.76 11.07 -7.89
CA SER A 314 -9.84 10.29 -8.51
C SER A 314 -10.83 11.17 -9.30
N ASP A 315 -11.21 12.33 -8.77
CA ASP A 315 -12.13 13.28 -9.39
C ASP A 315 -11.51 13.92 -10.63
N HIS A 316 -10.24 14.33 -10.55
CA HIS A 316 -9.51 14.82 -11.71
C HIS A 316 -9.41 13.74 -12.80
N HIS A 317 -9.27 12.47 -12.42
CA HIS A 317 -9.23 11.36 -13.36
C HIS A 317 -10.61 11.00 -13.93
N THR A 318 -11.67 11.10 -13.14
CA THR A 318 -13.05 10.93 -13.61
C THR A 318 -13.40 12.05 -14.59
N GLN A 319 -13.05 13.30 -14.27
CA GLN A 319 -13.19 14.43 -15.19
C GLN A 319 -12.32 14.28 -16.44
N ALA A 320 -11.07 13.80 -16.33
CA ALA A 320 -10.21 13.57 -17.48
C ALA A 320 -10.68 12.39 -18.36
N LYS A 321 -11.22 11.32 -17.76
CA LYS A 321 -11.83 10.20 -18.48
C LYS A 321 -13.15 10.61 -19.12
N VAL A 322 -14.00 11.36 -18.43
CA VAL A 322 -15.24 11.93 -18.99
C VAL A 322 -14.90 12.87 -20.13
N ARG A 323 -13.91 13.76 -19.95
CA ARG A 323 -13.44 14.66 -21.01
C ARG A 323 -12.84 13.90 -22.19
N LYS A 324 -12.03 12.86 -21.96
CA LYS A 324 -11.48 12.01 -23.03
C LYS A 324 -12.56 11.17 -23.71
N SER A 325 -13.57 10.71 -22.98
CA SER A 325 -14.75 10.04 -23.53
C SER A 325 -15.63 11.00 -24.32
N LEU A 326 -15.78 12.26 -23.89
CA LEU A 326 -16.47 13.33 -24.61
C LEU A 326 -15.68 13.75 -25.87
N GLU A 327 -14.35 13.81 -25.80
CA GLU A 327 -13.45 14.04 -26.95
C GLU A 327 -13.45 12.85 -27.92
N GLN A 328 -13.67 11.61 -27.43
CA GLN A 328 -13.89 10.42 -28.25
C GLN A 328 -15.34 10.28 -28.75
N HIS A 329 -16.28 11.00 -28.12
CA HIS A 329 -17.64 11.24 -28.61
C HIS A 329 -17.70 12.61 -29.29
N ILE A 330 -16.82 12.85 -30.26
CA ILE A 330 -17.21 13.70 -31.39
C ILE A 330 -18.41 12.99 -32.00
N GLU A 331 -19.60 13.53 -31.73
CA GLU A 331 -20.79 13.22 -32.50
C GLU A 331 -20.42 13.42 -33.97
N LEU A 332 -20.28 12.32 -34.72
CA LEU A 332 -20.58 12.40 -36.14
C LEU A 332 -21.96 13.05 -36.20
N PRO A 333 -22.15 14.13 -36.97
CA PRO A 333 -23.45 14.74 -37.08
C PRO A 333 -24.39 13.61 -37.48
N LYS A 334 -25.45 13.40 -36.69
CA LYS A 334 -26.57 12.59 -37.12
C LYS A 334 -27.01 13.17 -38.44
N LEU A 335 -26.55 12.56 -39.52
CA LEU A 335 -27.15 12.72 -40.82
C LEU A 335 -28.46 11.93 -40.69
N GLU A 336 -29.48 12.55 -40.10
CA GLU A 336 -30.87 12.18 -40.35
C GLU A 336 -31.14 12.50 -41.82
N VAL A 337 -30.57 11.68 -42.69
CA VAL A 337 -31.00 11.61 -44.07
C VAL A 337 -32.28 10.81 -44.02
N SER A 338 -33.40 11.49 -44.22
CA SER A 338 -34.64 10.84 -44.61
C SER A 338 -34.32 9.91 -45.78
N LEU A 339 -34.33 8.60 -45.51
CA LEU A 339 -34.04 7.54 -46.48
C LEU A 339 -35.02 7.59 -47.66
N GLU A 340 -36.15 8.29 -47.51
CA GLU A 340 -37.14 8.51 -48.57
C GLU A 340 -36.65 9.47 -49.66
N ASP A 341 -35.96 10.56 -49.29
CA ASP A 341 -35.52 11.58 -50.26
C ASP A 341 -34.33 11.10 -51.10
N HIS A 342 -33.44 10.30 -50.50
CA HIS A 342 -32.30 9.71 -51.21
C HIS A 342 -32.72 8.51 -52.09
N ALA A 343 -33.70 7.70 -51.68
CA ALA A 343 -34.25 6.63 -52.50
C ALA A 343 -35.02 7.18 -53.71
N ALA A 344 -35.81 8.25 -53.53
CA ALA A 344 -36.54 8.92 -54.61
C ALA A 344 -35.59 9.58 -55.64
N ARG A 345 -34.49 10.18 -55.19
CA ARG A 345 -33.48 10.79 -56.08
C ARG A 345 -32.65 9.76 -56.85
N ALA A 346 -32.31 8.63 -56.24
CA ALA A 346 -31.55 7.56 -56.90
C ALA A 346 -32.40 6.79 -57.94
N ALA A 347 -33.69 6.56 -57.66
CA ALA A 347 -34.62 5.92 -58.61
C ALA A 347 -34.87 6.78 -59.86
N LYS A 348 -34.93 8.11 -59.68
CA LYS A 348 -35.10 9.08 -60.79
C LYS A 348 -33.88 9.19 -61.70
N GLN A 349 -32.68 8.82 -61.22
CA GLN A 349 -31.44 8.85 -61.99
C GLN A 349 -31.12 7.56 -62.76
N ARG A 350 -31.78 6.42 -62.46
CA ARG A 350 -31.49 5.10 -63.09
C ARG A 350 -32.64 4.47 -63.88
N GLY A 351 -33.75 5.19 -64.09
CA GLY A 351 -34.78 4.80 -65.07
C GLY A 351 -35.44 3.43 -64.84
N THR A 352 -35.42 2.90 -63.62
CA THR A 352 -36.01 1.60 -63.26
C THR A 352 -36.64 1.73 -61.87
N GLY A 353 -37.80 2.40 -61.84
CA GLY A 353 -38.37 2.95 -60.61
C GLY A 353 -39.27 2.04 -59.77
N GLU A 354 -39.58 0.81 -60.21
CA GLU A 354 -40.67 0.06 -59.55
C GLU A 354 -40.26 -1.17 -58.72
N ASP A 355 -39.05 -1.72 -58.84
CA ASP A 355 -38.75 -3.03 -58.23
C ASP A 355 -37.96 -2.98 -56.90
N VAL A 356 -37.37 -1.83 -56.53
CA VAL A 356 -36.54 -1.73 -55.31
C VAL A 356 -37.37 -1.57 -54.04
N LEU A 357 -38.49 -0.84 -54.10
CA LEU A 357 -39.42 -0.64 -52.97
C LEU A 357 -40.14 -1.93 -52.59
N GLY A 358 -40.47 -2.78 -53.57
CA GLY A 358 -41.12 -4.08 -53.33
C GLY A 358 -40.20 -5.07 -52.60
N VAL A 359 -38.90 -5.03 -52.88
CA VAL A 359 -37.88 -5.87 -52.23
C VAL A 359 -37.61 -5.44 -50.79
N LEU A 360 -37.56 -4.13 -50.52
CA LEU A 360 -37.32 -3.61 -49.17
C LEU A 360 -38.47 -3.90 -48.19
N LYS A 361 -39.74 -3.84 -48.65
CA LYS A 361 -40.90 -4.27 -47.86
C LYS A 361 -40.89 -5.77 -47.54
N ARG A 362 -40.45 -6.64 -48.46
CA ARG A 362 -40.38 -8.09 -48.22
C ARG A 362 -39.26 -8.48 -47.26
N LEU A 363 -38.20 -7.67 -47.16
CA LEU A 363 -37.07 -7.91 -46.25
C LEU A 363 -37.26 -7.30 -44.85
N GLY A 364 -38.40 -6.67 -44.56
CA GLY A 364 -38.72 -6.10 -43.25
C GLY A 364 -37.79 -4.96 -42.81
N LYS A 365 -37.16 -4.28 -43.77
CA LYS A 365 -36.24 -3.15 -43.53
C LYS A 365 -36.86 -1.78 -43.80
N LEU A 366 -38.19 -1.76 -43.90
CA LEU A 366 -39.05 -0.58 -43.92
C LEU A 366 -40.12 -0.76 -42.86
#